data_AF-A0A8S8YPI7-F1
#
_entry.id   AF-A0A8S8YPI7-F1
#
_cell.length_a   1.000
_cell.length_b   1.000
_cell.length_c   1.000
_cell.angle_alpha   90.00
_cell.angle_beta   90.00
_cell.angle_gamma   90.00
#
_symmetry.space_group_name_H-M   'P 1'
#
loop_
_entity.id
_entity.type
_entity.pdbx_description
1 polymer ?
#
loop_
_entity_poly.entity_id
_entity_poly.type
_entity_poly.pdbx_seq_one_letter_code
_entity_poly.pdbx_strand_id
1 'polypeptide(L)'
;MESKKDDSKVAQFGNLISPVAIAASLLFLFMATSSLDGRDLGNELNSAIFVTLSVLVPACIGRSSRLIPLENCALRIGSLALALLVVGATSNYLDPESFNHMFVTTFFFVGFVTALMNESGRTEESSIFISSILGMRLAAIYASGLAIAQNDSEVVVDWVRESLGSAFFSFWLASISLGFFAMVLIRGTSKKRGSGRFFRTLPTIRESPDAAAYSALIFASFMIPLVWLGQLDSLAEFPEGSHLGVGWATFTALVIFTHAFFRSEGWHVLASLLIVNWFLYSIGRIHEIGNELPSLFSQGGFIESFTWFFLGFWLNFFAFFFSSRGVFGDVAPRREKNLSESGGMRTHTS
;
A
#
# COMPACT_ATOMS: atom_id res chain seq x y z
N MET A 1 18.04 -20.17 32.94
CA MET A 1 17.95 -20.57 31.51
C MET A 1 16.51 -20.62 31.01
N GLU A 2 15.50 -20.83 31.86
CA GLU A 2 14.07 -20.82 31.47
C GLU A 2 13.54 -19.45 31.02
N SER A 3 13.90 -18.34 31.67
CA SER A 3 13.32 -17.02 31.31
C SER A 3 13.68 -16.56 29.89
N LYS A 4 14.87 -16.91 29.37
CA LYS A 4 15.26 -16.63 27.97
C LYS A 4 14.45 -17.45 26.95
N LYS A 5 13.93 -18.61 27.34
CA LYS A 5 13.16 -19.51 26.47
C LYS A 5 11.73 -18.98 26.30
N ASP A 6 11.14 -18.45 27.38
CA ASP A 6 9.82 -17.82 27.35
C ASP A 6 9.81 -16.49 26.59
N ASP A 7 10.83 -15.64 26.76
CA ASP A 7 10.98 -14.41 25.96
C ASP A 7 11.12 -14.69 24.46
N SER A 8 11.70 -15.84 24.09
CA SER A 8 11.85 -16.26 22.69
C SER A 8 10.52 -16.72 22.08
N LYS A 9 9.69 -17.42 22.85
CA LYS A 9 8.38 -17.91 22.42
C LYS A 9 7.38 -16.77 22.26
N VAL A 10 7.33 -15.84 23.23
CA VAL A 10 6.46 -14.65 23.16
C VAL A 10 6.83 -13.74 21.98
N ALA A 11 8.14 -13.54 21.74
CA ALA A 11 8.62 -12.80 20.57
C ALA A 11 8.31 -13.50 19.23
N GLN A 12 8.17 -14.83 19.22
CA GLN A 12 7.84 -15.61 18.02
C GLN A 12 6.34 -15.61 17.72
N PHE A 13 5.45 -15.67 18.73
CA PHE A 13 4.02 -15.44 18.51
C PHE A 13 3.77 -14.04 17.93
N GLY A 14 4.52 -13.04 18.38
CA GLY A 14 4.53 -11.70 17.79
C GLY A 14 4.87 -11.65 16.30
N ASN A 15 5.69 -12.59 15.80
CA ASN A 15 6.05 -12.66 14.38
C ASN A 15 4.96 -13.26 13.49
N LEU A 16 4.04 -14.06 14.04
CA LEU A 16 2.91 -14.66 13.32
C LEU A 16 1.74 -13.70 13.17
N ILE A 17 1.60 -12.73 14.07
CA ILE A 17 0.53 -11.72 14.03
C ILE A 17 0.56 -10.94 12.72
N SER A 18 1.75 -10.65 12.18
CA SER A 18 1.87 -9.80 11.00
C SER A 18 1.31 -10.42 9.72
N PRO A 19 1.67 -11.65 9.31
CA PRO A 19 1.01 -12.32 8.19
C PRO A 19 -0.51 -12.44 8.37
N VAL A 20 -0.97 -12.79 9.58
CA VAL A 20 -2.40 -12.97 9.88
C VAL A 20 -3.17 -11.65 9.74
N ALA A 21 -2.66 -10.58 10.34
CA ALA A 21 -3.31 -9.28 10.29
C ALA A 21 -3.36 -8.70 8.86
N ILE A 22 -2.30 -8.90 8.07
CA ILE A 22 -2.26 -8.49 6.67
C ILE A 22 -3.28 -9.28 5.87
N ALA A 23 -3.30 -10.61 6.00
CA ALA A 23 -4.26 -11.46 5.30
C ALA A 23 -5.71 -11.10 5.66
N ALA A 24 -5.99 -10.90 6.95
CA ALA A 24 -7.30 -10.45 7.43
C ALA A 24 -7.68 -9.08 6.87
N SER A 25 -6.76 -8.10 6.86
CA SER A 25 -7.02 -6.77 6.32
C SER A 25 -7.32 -6.78 4.82
N LEU A 26 -6.63 -7.63 4.05
CA LEU A 26 -6.84 -7.75 2.61
C LEU A 26 -8.14 -8.50 2.26
N LEU A 27 -8.48 -9.54 3.04
CA LEU A 27 -9.77 -10.19 2.90
C LEU A 27 -10.92 -9.25 3.29
N PHE A 28 -10.74 -8.44 4.33
CA PHE A 28 -11.70 -7.41 4.70
C PHE A 28 -11.84 -6.34 3.61
N LEU A 29 -10.73 -5.90 3.00
CA LEU A 29 -10.76 -4.99 1.85
C LEU A 29 -11.61 -5.57 0.72
N PHE A 30 -11.37 -6.84 0.35
CA PHE A 30 -12.17 -7.54 -0.66
C PHE A 30 -13.66 -7.56 -0.31
N MET A 31 -14.01 -7.93 0.93
CA MET A 31 -15.41 -7.95 1.36
C MET A 31 -16.04 -6.57 1.33
N ALA A 32 -15.33 -5.55 1.83
CA ALA A 32 -15.81 -4.18 1.89
C ALA A 32 -16.07 -3.63 0.49
N THR A 33 -15.12 -3.77 -0.44
CA THR A 33 -15.28 -3.28 -1.81
C THR A 33 -16.38 -4.02 -2.54
N SER A 34 -16.41 -5.36 -2.47
CA SER A 34 -17.49 -6.13 -3.10
C SER A 34 -18.87 -5.80 -2.53
N SER A 35 -18.97 -5.46 -1.23
CA SER A 35 -20.23 -5.02 -0.63
C SER A 35 -20.65 -3.61 -1.07
N LEU A 36 -19.69 -2.70 -1.30
CA LEU A 36 -19.96 -1.35 -1.82
C LEU A 36 -20.45 -1.41 -3.27
N ASP A 37 -19.97 -2.39 -4.04
CA ASP A 37 -20.40 -2.68 -5.40
C ASP A 37 -21.77 -3.42 -5.43
N GLY A 38 -22.36 -3.74 -4.28
CA GLY A 38 -23.65 -4.44 -4.17
C GLY A 38 -23.63 -5.90 -4.63
N ARG A 39 -22.46 -6.56 -4.65
CA ARG A 39 -22.29 -7.91 -5.22
C ARG A 39 -22.75 -9.00 -4.27
N ASP A 40 -23.40 -10.04 -4.82
CA ASP A 40 -23.65 -11.28 -4.09
C ASP A 40 -22.37 -12.14 -4.09
N LEU A 41 -21.79 -12.29 -2.90
CA LEU A 41 -20.46 -12.86 -2.68
C LEU A 41 -20.40 -14.40 -2.86
N GLY A 42 -21.54 -15.08 -2.98
CA GLY A 42 -21.70 -16.51 -3.30
C GLY A 42 -20.44 -17.39 -3.26
N ASN A 43 -20.02 -17.89 -4.42
CA ASN A 43 -18.82 -18.73 -4.56
C ASN A 43 -17.49 -17.92 -4.64
N GLU A 44 -17.57 -16.62 -4.90
CA GLU A 44 -16.40 -15.74 -4.95
C GLU A 44 -15.74 -15.60 -3.57
N LEU A 45 -16.54 -15.58 -2.50
CA LEU A 45 -16.05 -15.55 -1.13
C LEU A 45 -15.25 -16.81 -0.77
N ASN A 46 -15.75 -17.99 -1.17
CA ASN A 46 -15.02 -19.25 -0.96
C ASN A 46 -13.68 -19.23 -1.69
N SER A 47 -13.67 -18.74 -2.93
CA SER A 47 -12.45 -18.58 -3.73
C SER A 47 -11.48 -17.59 -3.08
N ALA A 48 -11.97 -16.45 -2.57
CA ALA A 48 -11.17 -15.45 -1.89
C ALA A 48 -10.56 -15.98 -0.57
N ILE A 49 -11.33 -16.72 0.22
CA ILE A 49 -10.85 -17.37 1.45
C ILE A 49 -9.78 -18.41 1.11
N PHE A 50 -10.03 -19.26 0.12
CA PHE A 50 -9.08 -20.30 -0.29
C PHE A 50 -7.75 -19.70 -0.78
N VAL A 51 -7.82 -18.65 -1.62
CA VAL A 51 -6.65 -17.89 -2.05
C VAL A 51 -5.93 -17.24 -0.87
N THR A 52 -6.67 -16.69 0.09
CA THR A 52 -6.09 -16.11 1.30
C THR A 52 -5.32 -17.14 2.11
N LEU A 53 -5.89 -18.33 2.29
CA LEU A 53 -5.23 -19.46 2.97
C LEU A 53 -3.98 -19.94 2.20
N SER A 54 -4.02 -19.94 0.87
CA SER A 54 -2.88 -20.32 0.02
C SER A 54 -1.63 -19.46 0.22
N VAL A 55 -1.80 -18.21 0.69
CA VAL A 55 -0.69 -17.30 1.02
C VAL A 55 -0.42 -17.29 2.53
N LEU A 56 -1.46 -17.26 3.35
CA LEU A 56 -1.35 -17.12 4.80
C LEU A 56 -0.63 -18.33 5.45
N VAL A 57 -1.04 -19.55 5.11
CA VAL A 57 -0.46 -20.77 5.68
C VAL A 57 1.05 -20.86 5.43
N PRO A 58 1.54 -20.78 4.17
CA PRO A 58 2.98 -20.87 3.93
C PRO A 58 3.73 -19.65 4.44
N ALA A 59 3.12 -18.47 4.51
CA ALA A 59 3.74 -17.30 5.15
C ALA A 59 3.97 -17.54 6.65
N CYS A 60 2.99 -18.10 7.37
CA CYS A 60 3.12 -18.46 8.78
C CYS A 60 4.18 -19.55 9.00
N ILE A 61 4.22 -20.57 8.13
CA ILE A 61 5.26 -21.62 8.17
C ILE A 61 6.64 -20.98 7.92
N GLY A 62 6.77 -20.12 6.92
CA GLY A 62 8.01 -19.39 6.62
C GLY A 62 8.48 -18.50 7.77
N ARG A 63 7.56 -17.81 8.48
CA ARG A 63 7.90 -17.04 9.69
C ARG A 63 8.36 -17.90 10.86
N SER A 64 8.00 -19.18 10.83
CA SER A 64 8.37 -20.18 11.81
C SER A 64 9.71 -20.87 11.50
N SER A 65 10.42 -20.48 10.44
CA SER A 65 11.69 -21.11 10.00
C SER A 65 12.72 -21.30 11.13
N ARG A 66 12.81 -20.33 12.05
CA ARG A 66 13.76 -20.33 13.17
C ARG A 66 13.46 -21.36 14.26
N LEU A 67 12.29 -22.01 14.22
CA LEU A 67 11.93 -23.10 15.12
C LEU A 67 12.55 -24.44 14.70
N ILE A 68 12.97 -24.56 13.44
CA ILE A 68 13.57 -25.79 12.93
C ILE A 68 14.97 -25.93 13.57
N PRO A 69 15.25 -27.02 14.31
CA PRO A 69 16.49 -27.21 15.07
C PRO A 69 17.65 -27.67 14.16
N LEU A 70 17.95 -26.90 13.12
CA LEU A 70 19.12 -27.10 12.25
C LEU A 70 20.12 -25.97 12.49
N GLU A 71 21.42 -26.21 12.45
CA GLU A 71 22.39 -25.14 12.76
C GLU A 71 22.57 -24.15 11.60
N ASN A 72 22.45 -24.63 10.36
CA ASN A 72 22.67 -23.80 9.16
C ASN A 72 21.37 -23.17 8.65
N CYS A 73 21.39 -21.86 8.44
CA CYS A 73 20.30 -21.08 7.85
C CYS A 73 19.84 -21.62 6.49
N ALA A 74 20.80 -21.93 5.60
CA ALA A 74 20.48 -22.43 4.26
C ALA A 74 19.77 -23.79 4.30
N LEU A 75 20.18 -24.68 5.21
CA LEU A 75 19.52 -25.98 5.41
C LEU A 75 18.11 -25.84 5.95
N ARG A 76 17.85 -24.91 6.88
CA ARG A 76 16.49 -24.62 7.37
C ARG A 76 15.57 -24.18 6.24
N ILE A 77 16.01 -23.20 5.46
CA ILE A 77 15.23 -22.67 4.34
C ILE A 77 15.00 -23.77 3.30
N GLY A 78 16.05 -24.51 2.93
CA GLY A 78 15.96 -25.60 1.97
C GLY A 78 15.00 -26.71 2.41
N SER A 79 15.08 -27.15 3.68
CA SER A 79 14.18 -28.17 4.22
C SER A 79 12.73 -27.71 4.25
N LEU A 80 12.49 -26.44 4.61
CA LEU A 80 11.14 -25.87 4.67
C LEU A 80 10.57 -25.73 3.26
N ALA A 81 11.36 -25.22 2.32
CA ALA A 81 10.96 -25.07 0.93
C ALA A 81 10.62 -26.43 0.28
N LEU A 82 11.44 -27.45 0.53
CA LEU A 82 11.18 -28.81 0.06
C LEU A 82 9.88 -29.36 0.67
N ALA A 83 9.68 -29.21 1.98
CA ALA A 83 8.45 -29.66 2.63
C ALA A 83 7.21 -28.97 2.07
N LEU A 84 7.25 -27.65 1.85
CA LEU A 84 6.14 -26.91 1.23
C LEU A 84 5.88 -27.33 -0.22
N LEU A 85 6.94 -27.61 -0.99
CA LEU A 85 6.81 -28.11 -2.36
C LEU A 85 6.13 -29.48 -2.38
N VAL A 86 6.56 -30.40 -1.51
CA VAL A 86 5.97 -31.73 -1.38
C VAL A 86 4.50 -31.62 -0.98
N VAL A 87 4.18 -30.82 0.04
CA VAL A 87 2.79 -30.60 0.47
C VAL A 87 1.95 -30.04 -0.67
N GLY A 88 2.42 -29.00 -1.36
CA GLY A 88 1.69 -28.41 -2.48
C GLY A 88 1.49 -29.39 -3.64
N ALA A 89 2.53 -30.13 -4.04
CA ALA A 89 2.46 -31.12 -5.10
C ALA A 89 1.52 -32.29 -4.75
N THR A 90 1.57 -32.78 -3.50
CA THR A 90 0.64 -33.82 -3.03
C THR A 90 -0.80 -33.30 -3.01
N SER A 91 -1.05 -32.07 -2.56
CA SER A 91 -2.39 -31.47 -2.62
C SER A 91 -2.93 -31.36 -4.04
N ASN A 92 -2.10 -30.91 -5.00
CA ASN A 92 -2.47 -30.86 -6.42
C ASN A 92 -2.74 -32.25 -7.01
N TYR A 93 -2.00 -33.28 -6.57
CA TYR A 93 -2.23 -34.65 -7.02
C TYR A 93 -3.54 -35.24 -6.47
N LEU A 94 -3.91 -34.91 -5.22
CA LEU A 94 -5.13 -35.42 -4.58
C LEU A 94 -6.40 -34.75 -5.09
N ASP A 95 -6.36 -33.43 -5.31
CA ASP A 95 -7.50 -32.67 -5.84
C ASP A 95 -6.99 -31.54 -6.77
N PRO A 96 -6.83 -31.83 -8.07
CA PRO A 96 -6.32 -30.88 -9.05
C PRO A 96 -7.24 -29.68 -9.30
N GLU A 97 -8.55 -29.83 -9.09
CA GLU A 97 -9.54 -28.78 -9.33
C GLU A 97 -9.43 -27.68 -8.28
N SER A 98 -9.37 -28.05 -7.00
CA SER A 98 -9.19 -27.08 -5.91
C SER A 98 -7.74 -26.59 -5.83
N PHE A 99 -6.75 -27.48 -5.93
CA PHE A 99 -5.33 -27.16 -5.73
C PHE A 99 -4.57 -27.10 -7.06
N ASN A 100 -4.88 -26.14 -7.92
CA ASN A 100 -4.21 -26.00 -9.22
C ASN A 100 -2.70 -25.65 -9.14
N HIS A 101 -2.01 -25.67 -10.28
CA HIS A 101 -0.56 -25.33 -10.34
C HIS A 101 -0.23 -23.92 -9.84
N MET A 102 -1.17 -22.97 -9.94
CA MET A 102 -1.02 -21.62 -9.43
C MET A 102 -1.05 -21.59 -7.89
N PHE A 103 -1.88 -22.43 -7.27
CA PHE A 103 -1.85 -22.68 -5.82
C PHE A 103 -0.48 -23.22 -5.42
N VAL A 104 0.01 -24.29 -6.05
CA VAL A 104 1.30 -24.93 -5.70
C VAL A 104 2.44 -23.92 -5.79
N THR A 105 2.50 -23.17 -6.89
CA THR A 105 3.53 -22.16 -7.12
C THR A 105 3.47 -21.06 -6.07
N THR A 106 2.28 -20.53 -5.78
CA THR A 106 2.09 -19.50 -4.74
C THR A 106 2.48 -20.04 -3.37
N PHE A 107 2.04 -21.25 -3.04
CA PHE A 107 2.24 -21.88 -1.74
C PHE A 107 3.73 -22.08 -1.44
N PHE A 108 4.45 -22.68 -2.40
CA PHE A 108 5.90 -22.84 -2.33
C PHE A 108 6.63 -21.48 -2.27
N PHE A 109 6.32 -20.59 -3.23
CA PHE A 109 7.06 -19.33 -3.39
C PHE A 109 6.90 -18.42 -2.18
N VAL A 110 5.67 -18.28 -1.66
CA VAL A 110 5.40 -17.43 -0.50
C VAL A 110 6.14 -17.93 0.73
N GLY A 111 6.11 -19.23 0.98
CA GLY A 111 6.78 -19.80 2.14
C GLY A 111 8.30 -19.76 2.03
N PHE A 112 8.86 -20.01 0.85
CA PHE A 112 10.30 -19.88 0.60
C PHE A 112 10.80 -18.45 0.82
N VAL A 113 10.18 -17.46 0.17
CA VAL A 113 10.60 -16.04 0.29
C VAL A 113 10.40 -15.54 1.71
N THR A 114 9.31 -15.92 2.36
CA THR A 114 9.04 -15.54 3.75
C THR A 114 10.07 -16.14 4.71
N ALA A 115 10.47 -17.40 4.53
CA ALA A 115 11.54 -18.01 5.31
C ALA A 115 12.89 -17.30 5.09
N LEU A 116 13.25 -17.01 3.84
CA LEU A 116 14.49 -16.30 3.50
C LEU A 116 14.56 -14.91 4.14
N MET A 117 13.47 -14.14 4.05
CA MET A 117 13.37 -12.82 4.66
C MET A 117 13.33 -12.87 6.19
N ASN A 118 12.70 -13.90 6.76
CA ASN A 118 12.65 -14.11 8.21
C ASN A 118 14.04 -14.41 8.77
N GLU A 119 14.80 -15.31 8.14
CA GLU A 119 16.18 -15.60 8.55
C GLU A 119 17.07 -14.35 8.43
N SER A 120 16.88 -13.56 7.37
CA SER A 120 17.61 -12.29 7.14
C SER A 120 17.17 -11.14 8.08
N GLY A 121 16.17 -11.34 8.96
CA GLY A 121 15.62 -10.30 9.83
C GLY A 121 14.86 -9.18 9.08
N ARG A 122 14.51 -9.40 7.81
CA ARG A 122 13.77 -8.48 6.92
C ARG A 122 12.26 -8.70 7.07
N THR A 123 11.77 -8.64 8.30
CA THR A 123 10.39 -9.00 8.63
C THR A 123 9.35 -8.02 8.09
N GLU A 124 9.71 -6.76 7.87
CA GLU A 124 8.83 -5.73 7.31
C GLU A 124 8.68 -5.90 5.80
N GLU A 125 9.77 -6.26 5.13
CA GLU A 125 9.79 -6.53 3.69
C GLU A 125 8.98 -7.77 3.34
N SER A 126 9.07 -8.83 4.16
CA SER A 126 8.22 -10.00 4.01
C SER A 126 6.73 -9.67 4.14
N SER A 127 6.36 -8.69 4.97
CA SER A 127 4.97 -8.28 5.13
C SER A 127 4.43 -7.60 3.86
N ILE A 128 5.22 -6.73 3.24
CA ILE A 128 4.86 -6.09 1.96
C ILE A 128 4.81 -7.13 0.85
N PHE A 129 5.74 -8.08 0.83
CA PHE A 129 5.73 -9.18 -0.13
C PHE A 129 4.44 -10.03 -0.03
N ILE A 130 4.03 -10.41 1.19
CA ILE A 130 2.77 -11.13 1.43
C ILE A 130 1.58 -10.32 0.90
N SER A 131 1.53 -9.02 1.22
CA SER A 131 0.47 -8.12 0.76
C SER A 131 0.44 -7.97 -0.77
N SER A 132 1.61 -7.91 -1.41
CA SER A 132 1.72 -7.83 -2.87
C SER A 132 1.20 -9.09 -3.56
N ILE A 133 1.55 -10.29 -3.08
CA ILE A 133 1.13 -11.55 -3.69
C ILE A 133 -0.34 -11.85 -3.39
N LEU A 134 -0.77 -11.70 -2.13
CA LEU A 134 -2.17 -11.90 -1.76
C LEU A 134 -3.07 -10.87 -2.44
N GLY A 135 -2.67 -9.60 -2.44
CA GLY A 135 -3.36 -8.52 -3.12
C GLY A 135 -3.52 -8.77 -4.61
N MET A 136 -2.49 -9.26 -5.29
CA MET A 136 -2.56 -9.63 -6.70
C MET A 136 -3.60 -10.72 -6.97
N ARG A 137 -3.63 -11.75 -6.11
CA ARG A 137 -4.56 -12.88 -6.27
C ARG A 137 -6.01 -12.47 -5.97
N LEU A 138 -6.23 -11.66 -4.93
CA LEU A 138 -7.54 -11.11 -4.61
C LEU A 138 -8.01 -10.09 -5.66
N ALA A 139 -7.10 -9.28 -6.21
CA ALA A 139 -7.40 -8.37 -7.31
C ALA A 139 -7.90 -9.11 -8.54
N ALA A 140 -7.32 -10.28 -8.86
CA ALA A 140 -7.78 -11.10 -9.97
C ALA A 140 -9.21 -11.61 -9.74
N ILE A 141 -9.54 -12.06 -8.53
CA ILE A 141 -10.91 -12.48 -8.19
C ILE A 141 -11.87 -11.29 -8.28
N TYR A 142 -11.50 -10.17 -7.66
CA TYR A 142 -12.31 -8.94 -7.64
C TYR A 142 -12.62 -8.45 -9.05
N ALA A 143 -11.60 -8.31 -9.90
CA ALA A 143 -11.75 -7.88 -11.29
C ALA A 143 -12.57 -8.88 -12.13
N SER A 144 -12.39 -10.19 -11.91
CA SER A 144 -13.09 -11.21 -12.70
C SER A 144 -14.61 -11.22 -12.53
N GLY A 145 -15.11 -10.81 -11.36
CA GLY A 145 -16.55 -10.73 -11.13
C GLY A 145 -17.13 -9.31 -11.23
N LEU A 146 -16.38 -8.35 -11.78
CA LEU A 146 -16.91 -7.00 -12.00
C LEU A 146 -18.09 -7.06 -12.99
N ALA A 147 -19.30 -6.70 -12.53
CA ALA A 147 -20.53 -6.87 -13.31
C ALA A 147 -20.54 -6.06 -14.62
N ILE A 148 -19.91 -4.88 -14.61
CA ILE A 148 -19.81 -3.95 -15.75
C ILE A 148 -19.17 -4.63 -16.97
N ALA A 149 -18.31 -5.62 -16.74
CA ALA A 149 -17.58 -6.34 -17.78
C ALA A 149 -18.34 -7.51 -18.42
N GLN A 150 -19.52 -7.88 -17.91
CA GLN A 150 -20.27 -9.04 -18.37
C GLN A 150 -21.39 -8.72 -19.38
N ASN A 151 -21.65 -7.43 -19.64
CA ASN A 151 -22.69 -6.96 -20.56
C ASN A 151 -22.10 -6.53 -21.93
N ASP A 152 -22.34 -7.38 -22.93
CA ASP A 152 -22.52 -7.09 -24.37
C ASP A 152 -21.34 -6.81 -25.35
N SER A 153 -21.41 -7.59 -26.45
CA SER A 153 -20.87 -7.46 -27.81
C SER A 153 -19.34 -7.46 -28.04
N GLU A 154 -18.90 -8.26 -29.02
CA GLU A 154 -17.49 -8.50 -29.40
C GLU A 154 -16.70 -7.26 -29.85
N VAL A 155 -17.37 -6.12 -30.08
CA VAL A 155 -16.72 -4.82 -30.43
C VAL A 155 -16.29 -4.04 -29.17
N VAL A 156 -16.75 -4.44 -27.98
CA VAL A 156 -16.49 -3.77 -26.68
C VAL A 156 -15.38 -4.47 -25.88
N VAL A 157 -14.74 -5.50 -26.46
CA VAL A 157 -13.70 -6.32 -25.81
C VAL A 157 -12.55 -5.48 -25.25
N ASP A 158 -12.15 -4.41 -25.94
CA ASP A 158 -11.07 -3.54 -25.46
C ASP A 158 -11.47 -2.75 -24.21
N TRP A 159 -12.70 -2.24 -24.13
CA TRP A 159 -13.22 -1.54 -22.95
C TRP A 159 -13.47 -2.46 -21.77
N VAL A 160 -13.92 -3.70 -22.04
CA VAL A 160 -14.01 -4.76 -21.01
C VAL A 160 -12.63 -5.06 -20.44
N ARG A 161 -11.61 -5.20 -21.30
CA ARG A 161 -10.23 -5.49 -20.84
C ARG A 161 -9.62 -4.32 -20.09
N GLU A 162 -9.88 -3.10 -20.51
CA GLU A 162 -9.39 -1.90 -19.84
C GLU A 162 -10.06 -1.70 -18.48
N SER A 163 -11.37 -1.91 -18.37
CA SER A 163 -12.09 -1.83 -17.09
C SER A 163 -11.66 -2.93 -16.11
N LEU A 164 -11.50 -4.18 -16.57
CA LEU A 164 -10.91 -5.25 -15.75
C LEU A 164 -9.50 -4.90 -15.28
N GLY A 165 -8.67 -4.37 -16.19
CA GLY A 165 -7.32 -3.91 -15.88
C GLY A 165 -7.32 -2.81 -14.82
N SER A 166 -8.20 -1.81 -14.97
CA SER A 166 -8.35 -0.71 -14.02
C SER A 166 -8.80 -1.21 -12.64
N ALA A 167 -9.78 -2.11 -12.57
CA ALA A 167 -10.22 -2.75 -11.33
C ALA A 167 -9.08 -3.54 -10.67
N PHE A 168 -8.38 -4.35 -11.46
CA PHE A 168 -7.26 -5.16 -10.99
C PHE A 168 -6.15 -4.29 -10.39
N PHE A 169 -5.67 -3.28 -11.12
CA PHE A 169 -4.59 -2.42 -10.65
C PHE A 169 -5.02 -1.52 -9.48
N SER A 170 -6.26 -1.02 -9.47
CA SER A 170 -6.82 -0.27 -8.34
C SER A 170 -6.80 -1.13 -7.07
N PHE A 171 -7.36 -2.34 -7.15
CA PHE A 171 -7.42 -3.25 -6.01
C PHE A 171 -6.03 -3.70 -5.56
N TRP A 172 -5.13 -3.99 -6.51
CA TRP A 172 -3.80 -4.48 -6.20
C TRP A 172 -2.94 -3.40 -5.50
N LEU A 173 -2.98 -2.15 -5.99
CA LEU A 173 -2.26 -1.04 -5.37
C LEU A 173 -2.89 -0.62 -4.03
N ALA A 174 -4.22 -0.67 -3.90
CA ALA A 174 -4.91 -0.53 -2.63
C ALA A 174 -4.48 -1.62 -1.63
N SER A 175 -4.33 -2.87 -2.09
CA SER A 175 -3.85 -3.97 -1.25
C SER A 175 -2.41 -3.78 -0.79
N ILE A 176 -1.50 -3.35 -1.67
CA ILE A 176 -0.10 -3.08 -1.31
C ILE A 176 -0.01 -1.96 -0.28
N SER A 177 -0.75 -0.86 -0.49
CA SER A 177 -0.76 0.28 0.43
C SER A 177 -1.42 -0.07 1.77
N LEU A 178 -2.51 -0.84 1.79
CA LEU A 178 -3.12 -1.35 3.01
C LEU A 178 -2.18 -2.28 3.79
N GLY A 179 -1.47 -3.16 3.09
CA GLY A 179 -0.47 -4.04 3.71
C GLY A 179 0.70 -3.28 4.32
N PHE A 180 1.14 -2.19 3.68
CA PHE A 180 2.13 -1.28 4.25
C PHE A 180 1.58 -0.56 5.49
N PHE A 181 0.35 -0.02 5.44
CA PHE A 181 -0.31 0.62 6.58
C PHE A 181 -0.45 -0.35 7.76
N ALA A 182 -0.97 -1.55 7.53
CA ALA A 182 -1.09 -2.60 8.56
C ALA A 182 0.28 -2.98 9.15
N MET A 183 1.32 -3.05 8.33
CA MET A 183 2.68 -3.29 8.81
C MET A 183 3.17 -2.18 9.76
N VAL A 184 2.91 -0.91 9.44
CA VAL A 184 3.25 0.23 10.31
C VAL A 184 2.44 0.21 11.61
N LEU A 185 1.16 -0.17 11.56
CA LEU A 185 0.29 -0.30 12.76
C LEU A 185 0.80 -1.34 13.77
N ILE A 186 1.30 -2.47 13.27
CA ILE A 186 1.76 -3.59 14.11
C ILE A 186 3.23 -3.41 14.55
N ARG A 187 3.94 -2.46 13.94
CA ARG A 187 5.35 -2.18 14.21
C ARG A 187 5.52 -1.61 15.63
N GLY A 188 6.33 -2.28 16.45
CA GLY A 188 6.67 -1.82 17.79
C GLY A 188 5.63 -2.10 18.87
N THR A 189 4.42 -2.53 18.50
CA THR A 189 3.40 -3.03 19.44
C THR A 189 3.58 -4.53 19.65
N SER A 190 3.40 -5.31 18.60
CA SER A 190 3.42 -6.79 18.66
C SER A 190 4.62 -7.40 17.93
N LYS A 191 5.27 -6.65 17.05
CA LYS A 191 6.38 -7.12 16.21
C LYS A 191 7.66 -6.33 16.48
N LYS A 192 8.77 -7.05 16.67
CA LYS A 192 10.11 -6.45 16.81
C LYS A 192 10.53 -5.78 15.49
N ARG A 193 11.21 -4.63 15.60
CA ARG A 193 11.74 -3.87 14.46
C ARG A 193 12.65 -4.75 13.60
N GLY A 194 12.46 -4.73 12.30
CA GLY A 194 13.30 -5.46 11.36
C GLY A 194 14.72 -4.88 11.31
N SER A 195 15.69 -5.71 10.94
CA SER A 195 17.07 -5.29 10.66
C SER A 195 17.30 -4.95 9.18
N GLY A 196 16.24 -4.98 8.36
CA GLY A 196 16.31 -4.79 6.90
C GLY A 196 16.68 -3.37 6.48
N ARG A 197 17.37 -3.23 5.35
CA ARG A 197 17.94 -1.96 4.90
C ARG A 197 16.88 -0.89 4.59
N PHE A 198 15.75 -1.28 4.00
CA PHE A 198 14.73 -0.34 3.52
C PHE A 198 13.92 0.29 4.65
N PHE A 199 13.61 -0.49 5.69
CA PHE A 199 12.64 -0.09 6.71
C PHE A 199 13.25 0.04 8.10
N ARG A 200 14.57 -0.13 8.23
CA ARG A 200 15.25 0.04 9.52
C ARG A 200 15.05 1.43 10.10
N THR A 201 14.98 2.50 9.32
CA THR A 201 14.86 3.89 9.82
C THR A 201 13.42 4.34 10.08
N LEU A 202 12.41 3.59 9.64
CA LEU A 202 11.01 3.95 9.88
C LEU A 202 10.72 4.07 11.39
N PRO A 203 10.08 5.16 11.83
CA PRO A 203 9.69 5.34 13.22
C PRO A 203 8.54 4.39 13.59
N THR A 204 8.39 4.11 14.88
CA THR A 204 7.16 3.48 15.40
C THR A 204 6.04 4.53 15.52
N ILE A 205 4.79 4.12 15.59
CA ILE A 205 3.65 5.06 15.73
C ILE A 205 3.77 5.91 17.00
N ARG A 206 4.36 5.34 18.05
CA ARG A 206 4.63 6.06 19.30
C ARG A 206 5.72 7.12 19.15
N GLU A 207 6.66 6.93 18.22
CA GLU A 207 7.72 7.89 17.93
C GLU A 207 7.21 9.01 17.01
N SER A 208 6.45 8.68 15.97
CA SER A 208 5.77 9.66 15.13
C SER A 208 4.57 9.03 14.39
N PRO A 209 3.40 9.68 14.38
CA PRO A 209 2.25 9.19 13.62
C PRO A 209 2.38 9.40 12.10
N ASP A 210 3.33 10.23 11.65
CA ASP A 210 3.48 10.65 10.25
C ASP A 210 3.58 9.47 9.27
N ALA A 211 4.36 8.44 9.60
CA ALA A 211 4.50 7.26 8.75
C ALA A 211 3.15 6.53 8.53
N ALA A 212 2.34 6.42 9.59
CA ALA A 212 1.00 5.83 9.50
C ALA A 212 0.05 6.74 8.71
N ALA A 213 0.09 8.06 8.96
CA ALA A 213 -0.73 9.04 8.26
C ALA A 213 -0.46 9.03 6.75
N TYR A 214 0.79 9.07 6.31
CA TYR A 214 1.14 9.02 4.89
C TYR A 214 0.71 7.71 4.24
N SER A 215 0.91 6.57 4.91
CA SER A 215 0.46 5.29 4.38
C SER A 215 -1.07 5.19 4.27
N ALA A 216 -1.80 5.77 5.23
CA ALA A 216 -3.26 5.83 5.20
C ALA A 216 -3.78 6.74 4.08
N LEU A 217 -3.12 7.89 3.84
CA LEU A 217 -3.46 8.79 2.73
C LEU A 217 -3.24 8.13 1.37
N ILE A 218 -2.13 7.39 1.20
CA ILE A 218 -1.87 6.64 -0.03
C ILE A 218 -2.94 5.55 -0.22
N PHE A 219 -3.27 4.81 0.84
CA PHE A 219 -4.35 3.82 0.78
C PHE A 219 -5.69 4.45 0.39
N ALA A 220 -6.07 5.56 1.02
CA ALA A 220 -7.30 6.30 0.69
C ALA A 220 -7.31 6.76 -0.77
N SER A 221 -6.16 7.19 -1.32
CA SER A 221 -6.07 7.59 -2.72
C SER A 221 -6.36 6.46 -3.70
N PHE A 222 -5.98 5.21 -3.38
CA PHE A 222 -6.29 4.04 -4.20
C PHE A 222 -7.69 3.47 -3.95
N MET A 223 -8.33 3.81 -2.82
CA MET A 223 -9.73 3.47 -2.57
C MET A 223 -10.71 4.27 -3.43
N ILE A 224 -10.41 5.54 -3.71
CA ILE A 224 -11.26 6.42 -4.53
C ILE A 224 -11.57 5.82 -5.91
N PRO A 225 -10.58 5.48 -6.77
CA PRO A 225 -10.87 4.90 -8.08
C PRO A 225 -11.54 3.53 -7.97
N LEU A 226 -11.20 2.75 -6.92
CA LEU A 226 -11.75 1.41 -6.72
C LEU A 226 -13.26 1.46 -6.43
N VAL A 227 -13.68 2.32 -5.50
CA VAL A 227 -15.09 2.50 -5.15
C VAL A 227 -15.87 3.14 -6.30
N TRP A 228 -15.29 4.14 -6.95
CA TRP A 228 -15.95 4.82 -8.07
C TRP A 228 -16.20 3.86 -9.23
N LEU A 229 -15.21 3.03 -9.59
CA LEU A 229 -15.36 2.03 -10.65
C LEU A 229 -16.47 1.02 -10.34
N GLY A 230 -16.58 0.58 -9.09
CA GLY A 230 -17.62 -0.36 -8.65
C GLY A 230 -19.04 0.21 -8.64
N GLN A 231 -19.18 1.54 -8.72
CA GLN A 231 -20.45 2.27 -8.72
C GLN A 231 -20.92 2.71 -10.11
N LEU A 232 -20.18 2.37 -11.18
CA LEU A 232 -20.61 2.71 -12.54
C LEU A 232 -21.82 1.86 -12.93
N ASP A 233 -22.87 2.51 -13.45
CA ASP A 233 -24.13 1.84 -13.82
C ASP A 233 -24.02 1.11 -15.16
N SER A 234 -23.16 1.59 -16.06
CA SER A 234 -23.01 1.03 -17.41
C SER A 234 -21.56 1.03 -17.92
N LEU A 235 -21.24 0.07 -18.78
CA LEU A 235 -19.92 0.01 -19.45
C LEU A 235 -19.69 1.16 -20.42
N ALA A 236 -20.76 1.86 -20.85
CA ALA A 236 -20.68 3.03 -21.73
C ALA A 236 -20.08 4.26 -21.03
N GLU A 237 -20.24 4.40 -19.71
CA GLU A 237 -19.67 5.50 -18.92
C GLU A 237 -18.16 5.36 -18.68
N PHE A 238 -17.63 4.14 -18.83
CA PHE A 238 -16.21 3.86 -18.67
C PHE A 238 -15.33 4.59 -19.71
N PRO A 239 -15.55 4.43 -21.04
CA PRO A 239 -14.74 5.11 -22.06
C PRO A 239 -14.97 6.62 -22.12
N GLU A 240 -16.09 7.13 -21.60
CA GLU A 240 -16.35 8.58 -21.47
C GLU A 240 -15.40 9.25 -20.46
N GLY A 241 -14.69 8.45 -19.65
CA GLY A 241 -13.73 8.97 -18.68
C GLY A 241 -14.40 9.65 -17.49
N SER A 242 -15.65 9.29 -17.20
CA SER A 242 -16.51 9.86 -16.13
C SER A 242 -16.05 9.51 -14.70
N HIS A 243 -14.85 8.94 -14.54
CA HIS A 243 -14.35 8.46 -13.26
C HIS A 243 -12.87 8.80 -13.07
N LEU A 244 -12.45 8.91 -11.81
CA LEU A 244 -11.04 8.95 -11.48
C LEU A 244 -10.45 7.55 -11.62
N GLY A 245 -9.50 7.37 -12.52
CA GLY A 245 -8.84 6.09 -12.75
C GLY A 245 -7.60 5.86 -11.88
N VAL A 246 -7.01 4.66 -12.03
CA VAL A 246 -5.74 4.25 -11.39
C VAL A 246 -4.61 5.25 -11.63
N GLY A 247 -4.58 5.88 -12.81
CA GLY A 247 -3.58 6.90 -13.15
C GLY A 247 -3.58 8.06 -12.16
N TRP A 248 -4.76 8.63 -11.87
CA TRP A 248 -4.90 9.72 -10.89
C TRP A 248 -4.45 9.29 -9.49
N ALA A 249 -4.81 8.08 -9.05
CA ALA A 249 -4.39 7.58 -7.74
C ALA A 249 -2.87 7.35 -7.66
N THR A 250 -2.25 6.85 -8.74
CA THR A 250 -0.80 6.65 -8.82
C THR A 250 -0.04 7.97 -8.76
N PHE A 251 -0.51 9.00 -9.49
CA PHE A 251 0.06 10.35 -9.39
C PHE A 251 -0.20 10.98 -8.02
N THR A 252 -1.36 10.76 -7.41
CA THR A 252 -1.64 11.21 -6.04
C THR A 252 -0.67 10.58 -5.05
N ALA A 253 -0.41 9.28 -5.15
CA ALA A 253 0.58 8.61 -4.32
C ALA A 253 1.99 9.19 -4.52
N LEU A 254 2.39 9.49 -5.76
CA LEU A 254 3.66 10.16 -6.07
C LEU A 254 3.74 11.56 -5.44
N VAL A 255 2.66 12.33 -5.51
CA VAL A 255 2.57 13.65 -4.87
C VAL A 255 2.68 13.53 -3.35
N ILE A 256 2.02 12.56 -2.73
CA ILE A 256 2.11 12.31 -1.30
C ILE A 256 3.55 11.94 -0.91
N PHE A 257 4.22 11.07 -1.67
CA PHE A 257 5.63 10.74 -1.43
C PHE A 257 6.55 11.95 -1.58
N THR A 258 6.34 12.76 -2.61
CA THR A 258 7.13 13.98 -2.86
C THR A 258 6.90 15.00 -1.75
N HIS A 259 5.65 15.15 -1.28
CA HIS A 259 5.33 15.98 -0.14
C HIS A 259 6.02 15.49 1.14
N ALA A 260 6.00 14.18 1.40
CA ALA A 260 6.69 13.59 2.55
C ALA A 260 8.20 13.86 2.49
N PHE A 261 8.80 13.77 1.31
CA PHE A 261 10.21 14.12 1.07
C PHE A 261 10.50 15.61 1.34
N PHE A 262 9.70 16.53 0.79
CA PHE A 262 9.87 17.96 1.05
C PHE A 262 9.70 18.30 2.53
N ARG A 263 8.77 17.65 3.22
CA ARG A 263 8.60 17.82 4.67
C ARG A 263 9.80 17.30 5.45
N SER A 264 10.41 16.17 5.06
CA SER A 264 11.60 15.65 5.73
C SER A 264 12.84 16.53 5.53
N GLU A 265 12.95 17.20 4.38
CA GLU A 265 14.05 18.13 4.06
C GLU A 265 13.82 19.56 4.60
N GLY A 266 12.66 19.83 5.23
CA GLY A 266 12.30 21.17 5.72
C GLY A 266 11.86 22.14 4.61
N TRP A 267 11.59 21.66 3.41
CA TRP A 267 11.12 22.45 2.26
C TRP A 267 9.61 22.68 2.34
N HIS A 268 9.15 23.23 3.46
CA HIS A 268 7.74 23.41 3.76
C HIS A 268 7.00 24.26 2.72
N VAL A 269 7.66 25.26 2.12
CA VAL A 269 7.04 26.12 1.09
C VAL A 269 6.73 25.31 -0.16
N LEU A 270 7.69 24.52 -0.63
CA LEU A 270 7.52 23.68 -1.81
C LEU A 270 6.50 22.56 -1.56
N ALA A 271 6.49 22.00 -0.35
CA ALA A 271 5.49 21.03 0.10
C ALA A 271 4.06 21.60 0.04
N SER A 272 3.84 22.80 0.59
CA SER A 272 2.54 23.46 0.57
C SER A 272 2.06 23.79 -0.84
N LEU A 273 2.94 24.33 -1.69
CA LEU A 273 2.60 24.63 -3.08
C LEU A 273 2.28 23.37 -3.87
N LEU A 274 3.02 22.27 -3.67
CA LEU A 274 2.75 21.00 -4.32
C LEU A 274 1.33 20.49 -3.99
N ILE A 275 0.96 20.46 -2.70
CA ILE A 275 -0.37 19.99 -2.28
C ILE A 275 -1.47 20.88 -2.86
N VAL A 276 -1.34 22.19 -2.76
CA VAL A 276 -2.37 23.13 -3.24
C VAL A 276 -2.61 22.95 -4.73
N ASN A 277 -1.54 22.86 -5.53
CA ASN A 277 -1.67 22.68 -6.97
C ASN A 277 -2.21 21.28 -7.33
N TRP A 278 -1.83 20.23 -6.60
CA TRP A 278 -2.40 18.91 -6.81
C TRP A 278 -3.90 18.84 -6.47
N PHE A 279 -4.31 19.54 -5.41
CA PHE A 279 -5.70 19.63 -4.99
C PHE A 279 -6.54 20.39 -6.03
N LEU A 280 -6.03 21.53 -6.52
CA LEU A 280 -6.64 22.29 -7.61
C LEU A 280 -6.78 21.46 -8.88
N TYR A 281 -5.72 20.74 -9.27
CA TYR A 281 -5.76 19.81 -10.40
C TYR A 281 -6.83 18.73 -10.21
N SER A 282 -6.92 18.14 -9.01
CA SER A 282 -7.89 17.08 -8.73
C SER A 282 -9.34 17.59 -8.77
N ILE A 283 -9.62 18.78 -8.23
CA ILE A 283 -10.96 19.40 -8.33
C ILE A 283 -11.27 19.76 -9.79
N GLY A 284 -10.31 20.35 -10.51
CA GLY A 284 -10.47 20.65 -11.94
C GLY A 284 -10.79 19.40 -12.74
N ARG A 285 -10.10 18.29 -12.46
CA ARG A 285 -10.38 17.02 -13.12
C ARG A 285 -11.76 16.45 -12.78
N ILE A 286 -12.18 16.53 -11.52
CA ILE A 286 -13.54 16.13 -11.10
C ILE A 286 -14.61 16.97 -11.82
N HIS A 287 -14.33 18.25 -12.05
CA HIS A 287 -15.20 19.15 -12.80
C HIS A 287 -15.28 18.79 -14.29
N GLU A 288 -14.13 18.56 -14.93
CA GLU A 288 -14.05 18.12 -16.34
C GLU A 288 -14.80 16.81 -16.58
N ILE A 289 -14.83 15.94 -15.57
CA ILE A 289 -15.57 14.67 -15.55
C ILE A 289 -17.09 14.86 -15.56
N GLY A 290 -17.58 16.08 -15.31
CA GLY A 290 -19.02 16.40 -15.36
C GLY A 290 -19.69 16.45 -13.99
N ASN A 291 -18.93 16.40 -12.89
CA ASN A 291 -19.50 16.67 -11.57
C ASN A 291 -19.83 18.16 -11.44
N GLU A 292 -21.07 18.45 -11.03
CA GLU A 292 -21.54 19.81 -10.85
C GLU A 292 -20.78 20.51 -9.70
N LEU A 293 -19.97 21.50 -10.06
CA LEU A 293 -19.43 22.47 -9.12
C LEU A 293 -20.38 23.68 -8.99
N PRO A 294 -20.26 24.47 -7.91
CA PRO A 294 -21.04 25.69 -7.75
C PRO A 294 -21.01 26.56 -9.02
N SER A 295 -22.14 27.22 -9.32
CA SER A 295 -22.40 27.89 -10.61
C SER A 295 -21.31 28.86 -11.10
N LEU A 296 -20.51 29.42 -10.20
CA LEU A 296 -19.36 30.28 -10.54
C LEU A 296 -18.26 29.56 -11.34
N PHE A 297 -18.14 28.24 -11.19
CA PHE A 297 -17.17 27.40 -11.89
C PHE A 297 -17.72 26.75 -13.17
N SER A 298 -19.03 26.85 -13.42
CA SER A 298 -19.71 26.17 -14.53
C SER A 298 -20.44 27.12 -15.50
N GLN A 299 -20.29 28.43 -15.31
CA GLN A 299 -21.00 29.45 -16.10
C GLN A 299 -20.44 29.69 -17.52
N GLY A 300 -19.32 29.06 -17.91
CA GLY A 300 -18.71 29.26 -19.22
C GLY A 300 -18.04 30.63 -19.36
N GLY A 301 -17.04 30.71 -20.23
CA GLY A 301 -16.45 31.98 -20.67
C GLY A 301 -15.54 32.67 -19.64
N PHE A 302 -15.54 34.01 -19.65
CA PHE A 302 -14.58 34.82 -18.87
C PHE A 302 -14.73 34.63 -17.36
N ILE A 303 -15.96 34.51 -16.86
CA ILE A 303 -16.25 34.42 -15.43
C ILE A 303 -15.69 33.12 -14.84
N GLU A 304 -15.84 32.01 -15.55
CA GLU A 304 -15.26 30.72 -15.18
C GLU A 304 -13.73 30.77 -15.15
N SER A 305 -13.12 31.27 -16.23
CA SER A 305 -11.66 31.40 -16.34
C SER A 305 -11.07 32.32 -15.25
N PHE A 306 -11.75 33.43 -14.96
CA PHE A 306 -11.34 34.36 -13.92
C PHE A 306 -11.50 33.74 -12.52
N THR A 307 -12.56 32.98 -12.28
CA THR A 307 -12.79 32.32 -10.98
C THR A 307 -11.72 31.26 -10.71
N TRP A 308 -11.38 30.43 -11.70
CA TRP A 308 -10.29 29.45 -11.60
C TRP A 308 -8.92 30.12 -11.38
N PHE A 309 -8.63 31.19 -12.12
CA PHE A 309 -7.42 31.98 -11.90
C PHE A 309 -7.37 32.57 -10.50
N PHE A 310 -8.46 33.19 -10.04
CA PHE A 310 -8.54 33.85 -8.74
C PHE A 310 -8.35 32.84 -7.60
N LEU A 311 -9.04 31.70 -7.66
CA LEU A 311 -8.88 30.61 -6.70
C LEU A 311 -7.44 30.10 -6.69
N GLY A 312 -6.88 29.81 -7.87
CA GLY A 312 -5.51 29.32 -8.00
C GLY A 312 -4.47 30.29 -7.46
N PHE A 313 -4.60 31.58 -7.80
CA PHE A 313 -3.70 32.63 -7.34
C PHE A 313 -3.73 32.77 -5.82
N TRP A 314 -4.92 32.92 -5.21
CA TRP A 314 -5.02 33.15 -3.77
C TRP A 314 -4.64 31.93 -2.95
N LEU A 315 -5.01 30.72 -3.36
CA LEU A 315 -4.58 29.51 -2.64
C LEU A 315 -3.06 29.35 -2.65
N ASN A 316 -2.40 29.59 -3.80
CA ASN A 316 -0.94 29.57 -3.88
C ASN A 316 -0.31 30.70 -3.06
N PHE A 317 -0.86 31.92 -3.11
CA PHE A 317 -0.41 33.05 -2.30
C PHE A 317 -0.47 32.72 -0.79
N PHE A 318 -1.60 32.21 -0.30
CA PHE A 318 -1.75 31.84 1.10
C PHE A 318 -0.83 30.69 1.50
N ALA A 319 -0.69 29.66 0.65
CA ALA A 319 0.25 28.57 0.89
C ALA A 319 1.69 29.08 1.07
N PHE A 320 2.14 29.96 0.17
CA PHE A 320 3.43 30.60 0.27
C PHE A 320 3.55 31.48 1.53
N PHE A 321 2.55 32.31 1.81
CA PHE A 321 2.56 33.25 2.92
C PHE A 321 2.60 32.55 4.29
N PHE A 322 1.77 31.54 4.51
CA PHE A 322 1.78 30.79 5.77
C PHE A 322 3.04 29.95 5.93
N SER A 323 3.49 29.32 4.84
CA SER A 323 4.68 28.47 4.90
C SER A 323 5.98 29.27 5.08
N SER A 324 6.11 30.43 4.44
CA SER A 324 7.26 31.33 4.63
C SER A 324 7.35 31.94 6.04
N ARG A 325 6.23 32.04 6.76
CA ARG A 325 6.19 32.46 8.17
C ARG A 325 6.48 31.34 9.16
N GLY A 326 6.81 30.14 8.69
CA GLY A 326 7.17 29.01 9.55
C GLY A 326 5.98 28.32 10.22
N VAL A 327 4.74 28.58 9.76
CA VAL A 327 3.52 27.96 10.34
C VAL A 327 3.55 26.42 10.24
N PHE A 328 4.29 25.88 9.27
CA PHE A 328 4.41 24.43 9.05
C PHE A 328 5.74 23.83 9.53
N GLY A 329 6.58 24.62 10.22
CA GLY A 329 7.91 24.23 10.68
C GLY A 329 8.98 25.26 10.32
N ASP A 330 10.15 25.15 10.95
CA ASP A 330 11.29 26.03 10.66
C ASP A 330 11.72 25.89 9.19
N VAL A 331 11.80 27.03 8.49
CA VAL A 331 12.15 27.11 7.07
C VAL A 331 13.67 27.03 6.85
N ALA A 332 14.47 26.99 7.92
CA ALA A 332 15.91 26.93 7.83
C ALA A 332 16.38 25.49 7.54
N PRO A 333 17.16 25.25 6.47
CA PRO A 333 17.81 23.96 6.30
C PRO A 333 18.69 23.70 7.53
N ARG A 334 18.62 22.48 8.09
CA ARG A 334 19.54 22.04 9.15
C ARG A 334 20.96 22.19 8.61
N ARG A 335 21.62 23.32 8.89
CA ARG A 335 23.07 23.42 8.76
C ARG A 335 23.61 22.40 9.72
N GLU A 336 24.19 21.33 9.21
CA GLU A 336 25.09 20.51 9.99
C GLU A 336 26.06 21.49 10.68
N LYS A 337 26.13 21.46 12.01
CA LYS A 337 27.19 22.14 12.73
C LYS A 337 28.48 21.47 12.26
N ASN A 338 29.12 22.05 11.23
CA ASN A 338 30.47 21.73 10.88
C ASN A 338 31.29 21.79 12.17
N LEU A 339 32.07 20.73 12.40
CA LEU A 339 33.09 20.59 13.44
C LEU A 339 34.12 21.72 13.36
N SER A 340 33.75 22.94 13.72
CA SER A 340 34.65 24.11 13.80
C SER A 340 34.79 24.64 15.23
N GLU A 341 34.44 23.87 16.25
CA GLU A 341 34.83 24.11 17.65
C GLU A 341 35.91 23.11 18.11
N SER A 342 36.90 22.83 17.25
CA SER A 342 38.12 22.09 17.58
C SER A 342 39.37 22.84 17.12
N GLY A 343 39.38 24.17 17.25
CA GLY A 343 40.39 25.03 16.62
C GLY A 343 40.61 26.38 17.30
N GLY A 344 40.86 26.40 18.61
CA GLY A 344 41.37 27.56 19.34
C GLY A 344 41.39 27.23 20.83
N MET A 345 42.48 27.23 21.58
CA MET A 345 43.73 27.98 21.52
C MET A 345 44.82 27.13 22.18
N ARG A 346 45.95 26.91 21.48
CA ARG A 346 47.25 26.75 22.15
C ARG A 346 47.82 28.15 22.33
N THR A 347 48.05 28.58 23.56
CA THR A 347 49.04 29.60 23.87
C THR A 347 49.90 29.08 25.02
N HIS A 348 51.13 28.72 24.68
CA HIS A 348 52.25 28.71 25.61
C HIS A 348 52.46 30.11 26.17
N THR A 349 52.74 30.24 27.46
CA THR A 349 53.81 31.13 27.97
C THR A 349 54.11 30.81 29.44
N SER A 350 55.42 30.68 29.69
CA SER A 350 56.20 30.58 30.95
C SER A 350 55.79 29.54 32.00
#